data_AF-A0A962DDK5-F1
#
_entry.id   AF-A0A962DDK5-F1
#
_cell.length_a   1.000
_cell.length_b   1.000
_cell.length_c   1.000
_cell.angle_alpha   90.00
_cell.angle_beta   90.00
_cell.angle_gamma   90.00
#
_symmetry.space_group_name_H-M   'P 1'
#
loop_
_entity.id
_entity.type
_entity.pdbx_description
1 polymer ?
#
loop_
_entity_poly.entity_id
_entity_poly.type
_entity_poly.pdbx_seq_one_letter_code
_entity_poly.pdbx_strand_id
1 'polypeptide(L)'
;MNTNKFTYISCYLVGRIFFLTFLIIPNLAFAECDHGFHLEGVISVKDCDPAVDECINGIQAIYEYGKKLDDGGDKILTVSIMSSPWRFYGPDMRIIRPKELAENLKPALDDKVKSILVYASWTENIPHGRTTTLARELSESLDGFPVKGIDGFLWAKDNGDYYSTKQAFTVGGGFPYRHRSGDDLMIAIPYGSYIHAQDFFVKERDAKALRYAAVGWDVFILCPDIALQTFEAAAALSDSISAYNAAVIRLERGQKGDFDAASKLLNQASDLGDDKAKALLLEITSKK
;
A
#
# COMPACT_ATOMS: atom_id res chain seq x y z
N MET A 1 59.94 18.79 -47.23
CA MET A 1 59.88 19.28 -45.83
C MET A 1 59.00 20.51 -45.81
N ASN A 2 57.72 20.36 -45.49
CA ASN A 2 56.77 21.45 -45.35
C ASN A 2 56.15 21.36 -43.96
N THR A 3 56.44 22.34 -43.12
CA THR A 3 55.99 22.44 -41.74
C THR A 3 54.62 23.11 -41.69
N ASN A 4 53.58 22.33 -41.39
CA ASN A 4 52.26 22.85 -41.01
C ASN A 4 52.31 23.37 -39.57
N LYS A 5 52.05 24.67 -39.39
CA LYS A 5 51.70 25.28 -38.10
C LYS A 5 50.19 25.11 -37.89
N PHE A 6 49.80 24.30 -36.90
CA PHE A 6 48.43 24.28 -36.39
C PHE A 6 48.32 25.26 -35.22
N THR A 7 47.49 26.28 -35.40
CA THR A 7 47.07 27.22 -34.36
C THR A 7 45.89 26.61 -33.62
N TYR A 8 46.05 26.34 -32.32
CA TYR A 8 44.94 25.99 -31.43
C TYR A 8 44.05 27.21 -31.21
N ILE A 9 42.82 27.19 -31.76
CA ILE A 9 41.77 28.12 -31.39
C ILE A 9 40.90 27.45 -30.32
N SER A 10 40.86 28.14 -29.18
CA SER A 10 40.07 27.83 -27.99
C SER A 10 38.59 27.60 -28.33
N CYS A 11 38.08 26.40 -28.06
CA CYS A 11 36.66 26.06 -28.09
C CYS A 11 36.14 25.92 -26.65
N TYR A 12 36.24 27.01 -25.88
CA TYR A 12 35.66 27.12 -24.54
C TYR A 12 34.70 28.30 -24.53
N LEU A 13 33.52 28.21 -25.19
CA LEU A 13 32.40 29.10 -24.85
C LEU A 13 31.03 28.80 -25.52
N VAL A 14 30.68 27.54 -25.86
CA VAL A 14 29.34 27.24 -26.43
C VAL A 14 28.61 26.06 -25.74
N GLY A 15 29.19 25.47 -24.69
CA GLY A 15 28.69 24.23 -24.09
C GLY A 15 28.03 24.35 -22.71
N ARG A 16 27.38 25.47 -22.35
CA ARG A 16 26.81 25.66 -20.99
C ARG A 16 25.35 26.13 -20.91
N ILE A 17 24.61 26.15 -22.03
CA ILE A 17 23.19 26.58 -22.04
C ILE A 17 22.31 25.52 -22.72
N PHE A 18 22.53 24.24 -22.42
CA PHE A 18 21.67 23.14 -22.91
C PHE A 18 21.43 22.04 -21.86
N PHE A 19 21.63 22.35 -20.58
CA PHE A 19 21.49 21.39 -19.47
C PHE A 19 20.55 21.88 -18.35
N LEU A 20 19.65 22.82 -18.64
CA LEU A 20 18.68 23.33 -17.66
C LEU A 20 17.20 23.17 -18.06
N THR A 21 16.91 22.53 -19.18
CA THR A 21 15.55 22.43 -19.76
C THR A 21 14.92 21.04 -19.68
N PHE A 22 15.50 20.10 -18.93
CA PHE A 22 14.99 18.73 -18.75
C PHE A 22 14.55 18.40 -17.31
N LEU A 23 14.43 19.39 -16.42
CA LEU A 23 13.98 19.18 -15.03
C LEU A 23 12.51 19.61 -14.78
N ILE A 24 11.69 19.80 -15.82
CA ILE A 24 10.28 20.23 -15.68
C ILE A 24 9.27 19.19 -16.21
N ILE A 25 9.63 17.90 -16.28
CA ILE A 25 8.63 16.85 -16.58
C ILE A 25 8.95 15.61 -15.74
N PRO A 26 8.40 15.53 -14.51
CA PRO A 26 7.56 14.37 -14.22
C PRO A 26 6.41 14.70 -13.25
N ASN A 27 5.56 15.68 -13.57
CA ASN A 27 4.32 15.92 -12.79
C ASN A 27 3.08 15.28 -13.40
N LEU A 28 3.16 14.61 -14.56
CA LEU A 28 1.96 14.18 -15.27
C LEU A 28 1.38 12.83 -14.82
N ALA A 29 2.13 11.98 -14.11
CA ALA A 29 1.62 10.70 -13.61
C ALA A 29 1.24 10.72 -12.11
N PHE A 30 1.87 11.59 -11.32
CA PHE A 30 1.55 11.74 -9.88
C PHE A 30 0.46 12.79 -9.60
N ALA A 31 0.14 13.65 -10.56
CA ALA A 31 -0.94 14.63 -10.41
C ALA A 31 -2.35 14.02 -10.44
N GLU A 32 -2.48 12.73 -10.77
CA GLU A 32 -3.78 12.06 -10.90
C GLU A 32 -4.30 11.48 -9.56
N CYS A 33 -3.44 11.42 -8.54
CA CYS A 33 -3.78 10.84 -7.24
C CYS A 33 -3.87 11.96 -6.18
N ASP A 34 -4.96 12.75 -6.18
CA ASP A 34 -5.20 13.70 -5.09
C ASP A 34 -5.69 12.96 -3.84
N HIS A 35 -4.76 12.75 -2.91
CA HIS A 35 -5.00 12.03 -1.67
C HIS A 35 -5.30 12.96 -0.48
N GLY A 36 -5.12 14.28 -0.62
CA GLY A 36 -5.39 15.27 0.44
C GLY A 36 -4.45 15.20 1.65
N PHE A 37 -3.33 14.47 1.56
CA PHE A 37 -2.36 14.34 2.66
C PHE A 37 -1.28 15.41 2.57
N HIS A 38 -0.87 15.91 3.72
CA HIS A 38 0.35 16.69 3.84
C HIS A 38 1.56 15.74 3.86
N LEU A 39 2.10 15.48 2.67
CA LEU A 39 3.35 14.75 2.48
C LEU A 39 4.49 15.72 2.18
N GLU A 40 5.66 15.48 2.74
CA GLU A 40 6.82 16.34 2.52
C GLU A 40 8.14 15.55 2.48
N GLY A 41 9.12 16.08 1.77
CA GLY A 41 10.46 15.52 1.73
C GLY A 41 10.59 14.21 0.95
N VAL A 42 11.81 13.66 1.01
CA VAL A 42 12.23 12.46 0.29
C VAL A 42 12.91 11.52 1.29
N ILE A 43 12.57 10.24 1.24
CA ILE A 43 13.31 9.19 1.94
C ILE A 43 13.96 8.24 0.95
N SER A 44 15.12 7.72 1.28
CA SER A 44 15.74 6.63 0.52
C SER A 44 15.57 5.35 1.32
N VAL A 45 14.98 4.34 0.67
CA VAL A 45 15.02 2.96 1.16
C VAL A 45 16.16 2.27 0.45
N LYS A 46 17.03 1.61 1.23
CA LYS A 46 18.15 0.88 0.69
C LYS A 46 17.62 -0.41 0.04
N ASP A 47 18.06 -0.64 -1.20
CA ASP A 47 17.97 -1.97 -1.79
C ASP A 47 19.14 -2.83 -1.29
N CYS A 48 18.90 -4.14 -1.19
CA CYS A 48 19.91 -5.11 -0.79
C CYS A 48 20.47 -5.84 -2.02
N ASP A 49 21.80 -5.80 -2.19
CA ASP A 49 22.49 -6.54 -3.25
C ASP A 49 22.94 -7.92 -2.74
N PRO A 50 22.32 -9.01 -3.22
CA PRO A 50 22.63 -10.37 -2.78
C PRO A 50 24.06 -10.81 -3.13
N ALA A 51 24.76 -10.11 -4.01
CA ALA A 51 26.13 -10.43 -4.36
C ALA A 51 27.12 -10.02 -3.25
N VAL A 52 26.72 -9.08 -2.38
CA VAL A 52 27.60 -8.50 -1.35
C VAL A 52 27.01 -8.53 0.06
N ASP A 53 25.69 -8.70 0.21
CA ASP A 53 24.99 -8.68 1.50
C ASP A 53 24.15 -9.93 1.76
N GLU A 54 23.81 -10.15 3.04
CA GLU A 54 22.78 -11.09 3.44
C GLU A 54 21.39 -10.45 3.26
N CYS A 55 20.76 -10.76 2.13
CA CYS A 55 19.46 -10.23 1.75
C CYS A 55 18.33 -11.22 2.02
N ILE A 56 17.23 -10.72 2.59
CA ILE A 56 15.98 -11.45 2.71
C ILE A 56 14.89 -10.84 1.81
N ASN A 57 13.86 -11.62 1.50
CA ASN A 57 12.71 -11.11 0.76
C ASN A 57 11.97 -10.07 1.61
N GLY A 58 11.51 -8.97 1.01
CA GLY A 58 10.79 -7.92 1.74
C GLY A 58 9.56 -8.39 2.50
N ILE A 59 8.77 -9.33 1.94
CA ILE A 59 7.59 -9.90 2.61
C ILE A 59 8.01 -10.77 3.80
N GLN A 60 9.11 -11.52 3.65
CA GLN A 60 9.70 -12.28 4.76
C GLN A 60 10.18 -11.33 5.87
N ALA A 61 10.79 -10.20 5.52
CA ALA A 61 11.25 -9.20 6.48
C ALA A 61 10.10 -8.65 7.33
N ILE A 62 8.93 -8.38 6.73
CA ILE A 62 7.72 -7.95 7.48
C ILE A 62 7.39 -8.97 8.57
N TYR A 63 7.38 -10.27 8.24
CA TYR A 63 7.05 -11.32 9.19
C TYR A 63 8.12 -11.47 10.28
N GLU A 64 9.40 -11.40 9.93
CA GLU A 64 10.50 -11.51 10.89
C GLU A 64 10.55 -10.35 11.87
N TYR A 65 10.28 -9.13 11.39
CA TYR A 65 10.26 -7.94 12.25
C TYR A 65 9.00 -7.93 13.12
N GLY A 66 7.86 -8.33 12.57
CA GLY A 66 6.60 -8.45 13.31
C GLY A 66 6.65 -9.43 14.48
N LYS A 67 7.49 -10.48 14.42
CA LYS A 67 7.71 -11.40 15.55
C LYS A 67 8.42 -10.77 16.75
N LYS A 68 9.12 -9.67 16.54
CA LYS A 68 9.89 -8.97 17.58
C LYS A 68 9.08 -7.85 18.24
N LEU A 69 7.88 -7.57 17.74
CA LEU A 69 6.99 -6.58 18.28
C LEU A 69 6.65 -6.92 19.73
N ASP A 70 6.89 -5.97 20.62
CA ASP A 70 6.45 -6.04 22.02
C ASP A 70 4.91 -6.10 22.03
N ASP A 71 4.35 -7.05 22.75
CA ASP A 71 2.90 -7.23 22.82
C ASP A 71 2.22 -6.10 23.61
N GLY A 72 3.00 -5.24 24.29
CA GLY A 72 2.49 -4.10 25.06
C GLY A 72 1.90 -4.54 26.41
N GLY A 73 2.10 -5.81 26.78
CA GLY A 73 1.55 -6.47 27.96
C GLY A 73 0.03 -6.65 27.95
N ASP A 74 -0.51 -7.27 29.01
CA ASP A 74 -1.92 -7.64 29.15
C ASP A 74 -2.96 -6.49 29.00
N LYS A 75 -2.54 -5.23 28.96
CA LYS A 75 -3.44 -4.06 28.89
C LYS A 75 -3.65 -3.54 27.47
N ILE A 76 -2.77 -3.88 26.53
CA ILE A 76 -2.84 -3.39 25.15
C ILE A 76 -2.92 -4.60 24.24
N LEU A 77 -3.99 -4.68 23.44
CA LEU A 77 -4.04 -5.65 22.35
C LEU A 77 -3.34 -5.04 21.14
N THR A 78 -2.18 -5.59 20.81
CA THR A 78 -1.39 -5.13 19.67
C THR A 78 -1.78 -5.87 18.39
N VAL A 79 -2.12 -5.12 17.34
CA VAL A 79 -2.53 -5.65 16.03
C VAL A 79 -1.60 -5.11 14.96
N SER A 80 -0.85 -5.99 14.29
CA SER A 80 -0.08 -5.62 13.09
C SER A 80 -0.84 -6.07 11.85
N ILE A 81 -1.14 -5.14 10.96
CA ILE A 81 -1.88 -5.39 9.73
C ILE A 81 -1.42 -4.41 8.65
N MET A 82 -1.50 -4.82 7.39
CA MET A 82 -1.24 -3.90 6.28
C MET A 82 -2.42 -2.94 6.12
N SER A 83 -2.15 -1.67 5.84
CA SER A 83 -3.22 -0.72 5.54
C SER A 83 -2.77 0.41 4.62
N SER A 84 -3.77 0.95 3.95
CA SER A 84 -3.77 2.30 3.40
C SER A 84 -4.60 3.20 4.33
N PRO A 85 -4.66 4.52 4.08
CA PRO A 85 -5.61 5.41 4.76
C PRO A 85 -7.08 4.99 4.59
N TRP A 86 -7.39 4.20 3.55
CA TRP A 86 -8.75 3.79 3.25
C TRP A 86 -9.10 2.40 3.76
N ARG A 87 -8.15 1.47 3.84
CA ARG A 87 -8.47 0.03 3.98
C ARG A 87 -7.43 -0.74 4.79
N PHE A 88 -7.90 -1.76 5.51
CA PHE A 88 -7.06 -2.82 6.04
C PHE A 88 -6.92 -3.96 5.04
N TYR A 89 -5.79 -4.65 5.05
CA TYR A 89 -5.51 -5.77 4.16
C TYR A 89 -5.14 -7.02 4.97
N GLY A 90 -5.84 -8.12 4.72
CA GLY A 90 -5.56 -9.43 5.31
C GLY A 90 -4.32 -10.10 4.71
N PRO A 91 -3.95 -11.31 5.18
CA PRO A 91 -2.75 -12.02 4.73
C PRO A 91 -2.75 -12.38 3.23
N ASP A 92 -3.93 -12.58 2.66
CA ASP A 92 -4.13 -12.79 1.23
C ASP A 92 -4.24 -11.48 0.45
N MET A 93 -4.05 -10.32 1.09
CA MET A 93 -4.28 -8.99 0.54
C MET A 93 -5.73 -8.71 0.12
N ARG A 94 -6.69 -9.42 0.72
CA ARG A 94 -8.09 -9.03 0.68
C ARG A 94 -8.33 -7.83 1.58
N ILE A 95 -9.16 -6.90 1.13
CA ILE A 95 -9.63 -5.80 1.98
C ILE A 95 -10.45 -6.37 3.15
N ILE A 96 -10.10 -5.97 4.37
CA ILE A 96 -10.86 -6.29 5.58
C ILE A 96 -11.60 -5.02 6.00
N ARG A 97 -12.93 -5.08 6.05
CA ARG A 97 -13.75 -3.95 6.52
C ARG A 97 -13.58 -3.77 8.03
N PRO A 98 -13.66 -2.54 8.59
CA PRO A 98 -13.53 -2.31 10.03
C PRO A 98 -14.44 -3.20 10.89
N LYS A 99 -15.68 -3.42 10.45
CA LYS A 99 -16.62 -4.34 11.12
C LYS A 99 -16.12 -5.79 11.16
N GLU A 100 -15.57 -6.29 10.06
CA GLU A 100 -15.02 -7.64 9.98
C GLU A 100 -13.77 -7.78 10.85
N LEU A 101 -12.90 -6.76 10.85
CA LEU A 101 -11.74 -6.75 11.75
C LEU A 101 -12.17 -6.72 13.21
N ALA A 102 -13.18 -5.92 13.56
CA ALA A 102 -13.74 -5.88 14.91
C ALA A 102 -14.27 -7.25 15.35
N GLU A 103 -15.03 -7.95 14.50
CA GLU A 103 -15.53 -9.31 14.79
C GLU A 103 -14.39 -10.31 15.08
N ASN A 104 -13.26 -10.19 14.37
CA ASN A 104 -12.08 -11.03 14.61
C ASN A 104 -11.33 -10.66 15.90
N LEU A 105 -11.39 -9.40 16.33
CA LEU A 105 -10.69 -8.92 17.53
C LEU A 105 -11.49 -9.14 18.82
N LYS A 106 -12.83 -9.11 18.76
CA LYS A 106 -13.71 -9.27 19.93
C LYS A 106 -13.36 -10.46 20.83
N PRO A 107 -13.05 -11.68 20.31
CA PRO A 107 -12.67 -12.81 21.16
C PRO A 107 -11.39 -12.61 21.97
N ALA A 108 -10.51 -11.68 21.57
CA ALA A 108 -9.26 -11.37 22.25
C ALA A 108 -9.40 -10.20 23.26
N LEU A 109 -10.56 -9.55 23.34
CA LEU A 109 -10.82 -8.46 24.28
C LEU A 109 -11.36 -9.01 25.59
N ASP A 110 -10.46 -9.41 26.49
CA ASP A 110 -10.79 -9.76 27.86
C ASP A 110 -10.87 -8.53 28.79
N ASP A 111 -11.20 -8.76 30.07
CA ASP A 111 -11.34 -7.69 31.06
C ASP A 111 -10.02 -6.93 31.35
N LYS A 112 -8.86 -7.50 31.00
CA LYS A 112 -7.56 -6.87 31.22
C LYS A 112 -7.22 -5.87 30.11
N VAL A 113 -7.58 -6.18 28.87
CA VAL A 113 -7.32 -5.31 27.71
C VAL A 113 -8.08 -3.98 27.87
N LYS A 114 -7.38 -2.86 27.73
CA LYS A 114 -7.93 -1.49 27.87
C LYS A 114 -7.92 -0.69 26.58
N SER A 115 -7.11 -1.09 25.62
CA SER A 115 -7.01 -0.42 24.33
C SER A 115 -6.41 -1.37 23.28
N ILE A 116 -6.67 -1.05 22.01
CA ILE A 116 -6.01 -1.69 20.87
C ILE A 116 -5.00 -0.71 20.28
N LEU A 117 -3.80 -1.19 19.98
CA LEU A 117 -2.81 -0.47 19.18
C LEU A 117 -2.67 -1.14 17.82
N VAL A 118 -3.02 -0.42 16.76
CA VAL A 118 -2.98 -0.90 15.38
C VAL A 118 -1.71 -0.40 14.70
N TYR A 119 -0.70 -1.26 14.59
CA TYR A 119 0.51 -1.03 13.81
C TYR A 119 0.21 -1.21 12.32
N ALA A 120 -0.38 -0.19 11.73
CA ALA A 120 -0.74 -0.16 10.31
C ALA A 120 -0.71 1.28 9.78
N SER A 121 -0.07 1.49 8.63
CA SER A 121 0.16 2.81 8.03
C SER A 121 -1.12 3.63 7.86
N TRP A 122 -1.05 4.92 8.17
CA TRP A 122 -2.12 5.90 7.89
C TRP A 122 -3.47 5.67 8.56
N THR A 123 -3.57 4.77 9.55
CA THR A 123 -4.84 4.47 10.23
C THR A 123 -5.41 5.61 11.09
N GLU A 124 -4.59 6.58 11.48
CA GLU A 124 -5.02 7.80 12.20
C GLU A 124 -5.29 8.99 11.28
N ASN A 125 -5.16 8.82 9.96
CA ASN A 125 -5.37 9.90 9.01
C ASN A 125 -6.78 9.86 8.42
N ILE A 126 -7.34 11.03 8.08
CA ILE A 126 -8.62 11.16 7.38
C ILE A 126 -8.29 11.46 5.91
N PRO A 127 -8.40 10.47 5.00
CA PRO A 127 -8.20 10.73 3.59
C PRO A 127 -9.29 11.62 3.01
N HIS A 128 -8.98 12.25 1.88
CA HIS A 128 -9.96 13.00 1.09
C HIS A 128 -11.20 12.13 0.79
N GLY A 129 -12.39 12.73 0.90
CA GLY A 129 -13.68 12.06 0.69
C GLY A 129 -14.20 11.25 1.89
N ARG A 130 -13.43 11.12 2.98
CA ARG A 130 -13.90 10.51 4.24
C ARG A 130 -14.13 11.54 5.33
N THR A 131 -14.91 11.13 6.33
CA THR A 131 -15.26 11.94 7.50
C THR A 131 -14.58 11.46 8.78
N THR A 132 -13.88 10.33 8.74
CA THR A 132 -13.32 9.65 9.90
C THR A 132 -12.07 8.84 9.53
N THR A 133 -11.32 8.40 10.55
CA THR A 133 -10.09 7.59 10.39
C THR A 133 -10.42 6.10 10.46
N LEU A 134 -9.56 5.24 9.91
CA LEU A 134 -9.73 3.79 10.05
C LEU A 134 -9.70 3.31 11.51
N ALA A 135 -8.84 3.91 12.34
CA ALA A 135 -8.78 3.60 13.76
C ALA A 135 -10.12 3.93 14.45
N ARG A 136 -10.73 5.06 14.09
CA ARG A 136 -12.04 5.46 14.61
C ARG A 136 -13.16 4.53 14.13
N GLU A 137 -13.20 4.17 12.85
CA GLU A 137 -14.21 3.22 12.34
C GLU A 137 -14.10 1.83 12.99
N LEU A 138 -12.87 1.39 13.28
CA LEU A 138 -12.64 0.16 14.02
C LEU A 138 -13.13 0.29 15.47
N SER A 139 -12.85 1.41 16.14
CA SER A 139 -13.36 1.70 17.49
C SER A 139 -14.88 1.69 17.54
N GLU A 140 -15.55 2.32 16.57
CA GLU A 140 -17.02 2.33 16.46
C GLU A 140 -17.58 0.92 16.22
N SER A 141 -16.89 0.11 15.41
CA SER A 141 -17.26 -1.30 15.18
C SER A 141 -17.05 -2.20 16.41
N LEU A 142 -16.28 -1.72 17.39
CA LEU A 142 -16.05 -2.31 18.70
C LEU A 142 -16.84 -1.59 19.80
N ASP A 143 -17.98 -0.98 19.46
CA ASP A 143 -18.89 -0.35 20.41
C ASP A 143 -18.21 0.79 21.22
N GLY A 144 -17.26 1.49 20.59
CA GLY A 144 -16.49 2.59 21.18
C GLY A 144 -15.24 2.18 21.94
N PHE A 145 -14.81 0.91 21.85
CA PHE A 145 -13.57 0.45 22.49
C PHE A 145 -12.36 1.27 22.03
N PRO A 146 -11.43 1.68 22.91
CA PRO A 146 -10.31 2.53 22.52
C PRO A 146 -9.39 1.86 21.49
N VAL A 147 -9.23 2.48 20.33
CA VAL A 147 -8.30 2.07 19.27
C VAL A 147 -7.37 3.23 18.96
N LYS A 148 -6.08 2.97 18.93
CA LYS A 148 -5.04 3.89 18.46
C LYS A 148 -4.37 3.31 17.23
N GLY A 149 -4.18 4.12 16.20
CA GLY A 149 -3.45 3.77 14.99
C GLY A 149 -2.14 4.53 14.82
N ILE A 150 -1.67 4.59 13.58
CA ILE A 150 -0.44 5.24 13.15
C ILE A 150 -0.76 6.30 12.08
N ASP A 151 -0.12 7.46 12.19
CA ASP A 151 -0.20 8.53 11.20
C ASP A 151 1.10 8.57 10.39
N GLY A 152 1.02 8.24 9.10
CA GLY A 152 2.17 8.08 8.22
C GLY A 152 2.44 6.64 7.80
N PHE A 153 3.46 6.48 6.95
CA PHE A 153 4.01 5.19 6.58
C PHE A 153 4.70 4.54 7.77
N LEU A 154 4.34 3.30 8.06
CA LEU A 154 4.91 2.52 9.16
C LEU A 154 6.28 1.96 8.78
N TRP A 155 7.23 2.10 9.71
CA TRP A 155 8.55 1.51 9.67
C TRP A 155 8.74 0.59 10.86
N ALA A 156 9.37 -0.54 10.62
CA ALA A 156 9.79 -1.49 11.64
C ALA A 156 11.32 -1.49 11.74
N LYS A 157 11.82 -1.37 12.96
CA LYS A 157 13.23 -1.56 13.28
C LYS A 157 13.51 -3.04 13.52
N ASP A 158 14.76 -3.42 13.37
CA ASP A 158 15.21 -4.81 13.57
C ASP A 158 15.08 -5.29 15.03
N ASN A 159 14.94 -4.37 15.99
CA ASN A 159 14.75 -4.63 17.41
C ASN A 159 13.27 -4.78 17.80
N GLY A 160 12.33 -4.63 16.85
CA GLY A 160 10.88 -4.72 17.11
C GLY A 160 10.20 -3.37 17.39
N ASP A 161 10.95 -2.27 17.49
CA ASP A 161 10.36 -0.93 17.59
C ASP A 161 9.75 -0.50 16.25
N TYR A 162 8.78 0.41 16.33
CA TYR A 162 8.14 1.00 15.16
C TYR A 162 8.14 2.52 15.22
N TYR A 163 8.18 3.15 14.05
CA TYR A 163 8.01 4.60 13.90
C TYR A 163 7.26 4.89 12.59
N SER A 164 6.88 6.15 12.37
CA SER A 164 6.25 6.55 11.11
C SER A 164 6.88 7.77 10.48
N THR A 165 6.70 7.87 9.16
CA THR A 165 7.15 9.00 8.34
C THR A 165 6.04 9.46 7.40
N LYS A 166 6.14 10.71 6.91
CA LYS A 166 5.17 11.31 5.98
C LYS A 166 5.86 11.83 4.72
N GLN A 167 6.70 11.00 4.13
CA GLN A 167 7.46 11.37 2.94
C GLN A 167 6.53 11.57 1.73
N ALA A 168 6.84 12.57 0.90
CA ALA A 168 6.19 12.74 -0.39
C ALA A 168 6.76 11.78 -1.44
N PHE A 169 8.03 11.41 -1.30
CA PHE A 169 8.71 10.55 -2.26
C PHE A 169 9.63 9.53 -1.59
N THR A 170 9.65 8.33 -2.14
CA THR A 170 10.55 7.24 -1.72
C THR A 170 11.45 6.86 -2.88
N VAL A 171 12.77 6.88 -2.66
CA VAL A 171 13.80 6.45 -3.62
C VAL A 171 14.27 5.05 -3.26
N GLY A 172 14.34 4.15 -4.24
CA GLY A 172 14.73 2.74 -4.05
C GLY A 172 13.52 1.81 -4.03
N GLY A 173 13.72 0.53 -3.71
CA GLY A 173 12.63 -0.45 -3.64
C GLY A 173 12.43 -1.24 -4.94
N GLY A 174 13.51 -1.55 -5.66
CA GLY A 174 13.44 -2.26 -6.94
C GLY A 174 12.67 -3.58 -6.88
N PHE A 175 12.19 -4.08 -8.03
CA PHE A 175 11.52 -5.38 -8.11
C PHE A 175 12.48 -6.51 -8.50
N PRO A 176 12.52 -7.64 -7.77
CA PRO A 176 11.86 -7.90 -6.48
C PRO A 176 12.55 -7.15 -5.33
N TYR A 177 11.78 -6.61 -4.38
CA TYR A 177 12.38 -5.91 -3.25
C TYR A 177 13.07 -6.89 -2.30
N ARG A 178 14.32 -6.55 -1.97
CA ARG A 178 15.18 -7.30 -1.06
C ARG A 178 15.62 -6.38 0.06
N HIS A 179 15.46 -6.88 1.28
CA HIS A 179 15.78 -6.17 2.50
C HIS A 179 17.11 -6.66 3.07
N ARG A 180 17.95 -5.74 3.54
CA ARG A 180 19.18 -6.09 4.25
C ARG A 180 18.85 -6.28 5.72
N SER A 181 19.23 -7.43 6.28
CA SER A 181 19.00 -7.69 7.71
C SER A 181 19.64 -6.60 8.58
N GLY A 182 18.90 -6.10 9.57
CA GLY A 182 19.35 -5.04 10.48
C GLY A 182 19.05 -3.61 10.04
N ASP A 183 18.69 -3.37 8.77
CA ASP A 183 18.18 -2.05 8.34
C ASP A 183 16.69 -1.88 8.73
N ASP A 184 16.24 -0.63 8.87
CA ASP A 184 14.83 -0.32 9.11
C ASP A 184 13.99 -0.64 7.86
N LEU A 185 12.85 -1.30 8.06
CA LEU A 185 11.95 -1.76 7.01
C LEU A 185 10.72 -0.87 6.92
N MET A 186 10.52 -0.22 5.77
CA MET A 186 9.25 0.43 5.45
C MET A 186 8.21 -0.63 5.07
N ILE A 187 7.16 -0.80 5.87
CA ILE A 187 6.23 -1.92 5.73
C ILE A 187 5.50 -1.93 4.38
N ALA A 188 5.26 -0.77 3.77
CA ALA A 188 4.57 -0.67 2.48
C ALA A 188 5.45 -1.01 1.26
N ILE A 189 6.78 -0.92 1.36
CA ILE A 189 7.65 -1.03 0.17
C ILE A 189 7.67 -2.41 -0.49
N PRO A 190 7.56 -3.55 0.22
CA PRO A 190 7.53 -4.86 -0.43
C PRO A 190 6.37 -4.98 -1.45
N TYR A 191 5.20 -4.38 -1.15
CA TYR A 191 4.08 -4.32 -2.08
C TYR A 191 4.24 -3.20 -3.12
N GLY A 192 4.80 -2.06 -2.73
CA GLY A 192 5.16 -0.98 -3.66
C GLY A 192 6.06 -1.47 -4.80
N SER A 193 6.97 -2.41 -4.54
CA SER A 193 7.87 -2.94 -5.56
C SER A 193 7.14 -3.65 -6.72
N TYR A 194 5.96 -4.21 -6.50
CA TYR A 194 5.18 -4.87 -7.57
C TYR A 194 4.70 -3.88 -8.64
N ILE A 195 4.55 -2.60 -8.29
CA ILE A 195 4.12 -1.56 -9.24
C ILE A 195 5.11 -1.44 -10.41
N HIS A 196 6.41 -1.56 -10.12
CA HIS A 196 7.47 -1.42 -11.13
C HIS A 196 7.44 -2.50 -12.22
N ALA A 197 6.80 -3.65 -11.95
CA ALA A 197 6.69 -4.76 -12.87
C ALA A 197 5.25 -4.99 -13.36
N GLN A 198 4.33 -4.04 -13.12
CA GLN A 198 2.92 -4.20 -13.47
C GLN A 198 2.70 -4.52 -14.96
N ASP A 199 3.37 -3.81 -15.87
CA ASP A 199 3.24 -4.05 -17.32
C ASP A 199 3.65 -5.48 -17.71
N PHE A 200 4.66 -6.02 -17.03
CA PHE A 200 5.07 -7.40 -17.19
C PHE A 200 3.98 -8.35 -16.70
N PHE A 201 3.37 -8.11 -15.53
CA PHE A 201 2.28 -8.94 -15.02
C PHE A 201 1.03 -8.91 -15.90
N VAL A 202 0.70 -7.75 -16.50
CA VAL A 202 -0.38 -7.65 -17.51
C VAL A 202 -0.07 -8.55 -18.70
N LYS A 203 1.16 -8.46 -19.25
CA LYS A 203 1.59 -9.25 -20.40
C LYS A 203 1.56 -10.75 -20.11
N GLU A 204 2.06 -11.16 -18.95
CA GLU A 204 2.10 -12.57 -18.52
C GLU A 204 0.75 -13.07 -17.97
N ARG A 205 -0.26 -12.20 -17.88
CA ARG A 205 -1.58 -12.50 -17.30
C ARG A 205 -1.48 -13.05 -15.86
N ASP A 206 -0.53 -12.54 -15.08
CA ASP A 206 -0.35 -12.93 -13.68
C ASP A 206 -1.31 -12.14 -12.79
N ALA A 207 -2.52 -12.69 -12.62
CA ALA A 207 -3.58 -12.07 -11.84
C ALA A 207 -3.17 -11.82 -10.37
N LYS A 208 -2.38 -12.73 -9.79
CA LYS A 208 -1.94 -12.63 -8.39
C LYS A 208 -0.91 -11.50 -8.22
N ALA A 209 0.03 -11.38 -9.15
CA ALA A 209 1.01 -10.29 -9.13
C ALA A 209 0.36 -8.93 -9.40
N LEU A 210 -0.63 -8.87 -10.30
CA LEU A 210 -1.44 -7.66 -10.51
C LEU A 210 -2.19 -7.25 -9.25
N ARG A 211 -2.76 -8.21 -8.51
CA ARG A 211 -3.38 -7.93 -7.21
C ARG A 211 -2.39 -7.31 -6.22
N TYR A 212 -1.15 -7.81 -6.16
CA TYR A 212 -0.12 -7.21 -5.30
C TYR A 212 0.32 -5.82 -5.77
N ALA A 213 0.39 -5.58 -7.09
CA ALA A 213 0.61 -4.25 -7.63
C ALA A 213 -0.54 -3.29 -7.26
N ALA A 214 -1.80 -3.74 -7.33
CA ALA A 214 -2.97 -2.96 -6.92
C ALA A 214 -2.92 -2.57 -5.43
N VAL A 215 -2.50 -3.50 -4.57
CA VAL A 215 -2.24 -3.21 -3.15
C VAL A 215 -1.11 -2.20 -3.02
N GLY A 216 -0.02 -2.34 -3.77
CA GLY A 216 1.07 -1.37 -3.82
C GLY A 216 0.57 0.05 -4.15
N TRP A 217 -0.29 0.19 -5.15
CA TRP A 217 -0.89 1.49 -5.47
C TRP A 217 -1.69 2.07 -4.30
N ASP A 218 -2.42 1.26 -3.55
CA ASP A 218 -3.23 1.73 -2.41
C ASP A 218 -2.38 2.04 -1.16
N VAL A 219 -1.42 1.16 -0.81
CA VAL A 219 -0.69 1.22 0.48
C VAL A 219 0.63 1.96 0.41
N PHE A 220 1.25 2.04 -0.77
CA PHE A 220 2.56 2.68 -0.96
C PHE A 220 2.45 4.01 -1.72
N ILE A 221 1.77 4.03 -2.87
CA ILE A 221 1.60 5.26 -3.64
C ILE A 221 0.43 6.11 -3.14
N LEU A 222 -0.50 5.52 -2.38
CA LEU A 222 -1.71 6.17 -1.87
C LEU A 222 -2.65 6.64 -2.99
N CYS A 223 -2.84 5.80 -4.01
CA CYS A 223 -3.67 6.09 -5.18
C CYS A 223 -4.82 5.08 -5.35
N PRO A 224 -5.98 5.32 -4.72
CA PRO A 224 -7.08 4.35 -4.70
C PRO A 224 -7.73 4.12 -6.07
N ASP A 225 -7.70 5.12 -6.98
CA ASP A 225 -8.28 4.97 -8.32
C ASP A 225 -7.42 4.07 -9.23
N ILE A 226 -6.09 4.19 -9.18
CA ILE A 226 -5.20 3.28 -9.91
C ILE A 226 -5.23 1.88 -9.26
N ALA A 227 -5.34 1.80 -7.93
CA ALA A 227 -5.54 0.54 -7.24
C ALA A 227 -6.82 -0.17 -7.72
N LEU A 228 -7.95 0.55 -7.81
CA LEU A 228 -9.21 0.02 -8.34
C LEU A 228 -9.05 -0.52 -9.76
N GLN A 229 -8.47 0.26 -10.68
CA GLN A 229 -8.24 -0.17 -12.06
C GLN A 229 -7.40 -1.45 -12.13
N THR A 230 -6.36 -1.52 -11.29
CA THR A 230 -5.45 -2.68 -11.25
C THR A 230 -6.13 -3.91 -10.64
N PHE A 231 -6.96 -3.75 -9.61
CA PHE A 231 -7.81 -4.85 -9.11
C PHE A 231 -8.82 -5.31 -10.16
N GLU A 232 -9.44 -4.41 -10.92
CA GLU A 232 -10.36 -4.78 -12.00
C GLU A 232 -9.65 -5.54 -13.13
N ALA A 233 -8.40 -5.16 -13.46
CA ALA A 233 -7.57 -5.89 -14.41
C ALA A 233 -7.23 -7.30 -13.91
N ALA A 234 -6.88 -7.47 -12.64
CA ALA A 234 -6.66 -8.78 -12.02
C ALA A 234 -7.95 -9.61 -11.95
N ALA A 235 -9.09 -8.97 -11.63
CA ALA A 235 -10.41 -9.60 -11.63
C ALA A 235 -10.77 -10.15 -13.01
N ALA A 236 -10.47 -9.41 -14.10
CA ALA A 236 -10.68 -9.88 -15.48
C ALA A 236 -9.87 -11.14 -15.84
N LEU A 237 -8.87 -11.50 -15.02
CA LEU A 237 -8.09 -12.73 -15.12
C LEU A 237 -8.54 -13.80 -14.11
N SER A 238 -9.78 -13.72 -13.65
CA SER A 238 -10.41 -14.67 -12.72
C SER A 238 -9.79 -14.72 -11.31
N ASP A 239 -9.17 -13.63 -10.84
CA ASP A 239 -8.77 -13.50 -9.44
C ASP A 239 -9.96 -13.01 -8.59
N SER A 240 -10.52 -13.93 -7.80
CA SER A 240 -11.73 -13.66 -7.00
C SER A 240 -11.50 -12.62 -5.90
N ILE A 241 -10.30 -12.59 -5.30
CA ILE A 241 -9.94 -11.61 -4.26
C ILE A 241 -9.88 -10.21 -4.87
N SER A 242 -9.35 -10.05 -6.08
CA SER A 242 -9.30 -8.77 -6.76
C SER A 242 -10.68 -8.31 -7.18
N ALA A 243 -11.56 -9.21 -7.63
CA ALA A 243 -12.95 -8.89 -7.89
C ALA A 243 -13.68 -8.42 -6.62
N TYR A 244 -13.50 -9.12 -5.50
CA TYR A 244 -14.00 -8.68 -4.19
C TYR A 244 -13.45 -7.30 -3.81
N ASN A 245 -12.13 -7.10 -3.91
CA ASN A 245 -11.49 -5.85 -3.54
C ASN A 245 -11.99 -4.67 -4.37
N ALA A 246 -12.05 -4.82 -5.69
CA ALA A 246 -12.59 -3.81 -6.60
C ALA A 246 -14.05 -3.46 -6.25
N ALA A 247 -14.86 -4.46 -5.90
CA ALA A 247 -16.25 -4.21 -5.49
C ALA A 247 -16.34 -3.40 -4.20
N VAL A 248 -15.49 -3.69 -3.19
CA VAL A 248 -15.44 -2.92 -1.95
C VAL A 248 -15.09 -1.45 -2.24
N ILE A 249 -14.06 -1.20 -3.06
CA ILE A 249 -13.65 0.16 -3.43
C ILE A 249 -14.78 0.91 -4.14
N ARG A 250 -15.47 0.25 -5.08
CA ARG A 250 -16.63 0.83 -5.78
C ARG A 250 -17.75 1.21 -4.79
N LEU A 251 -18.08 0.33 -3.85
CA LEU A 251 -19.12 0.59 -2.84
C LEU A 251 -18.76 1.77 -1.94
N GLU A 252 -17.50 1.87 -1.51
CA GLU A 252 -17.00 3.00 -0.70
C GLU A 252 -17.09 4.32 -1.47
N ARG A 253 -16.73 4.30 -2.76
CA ARG A 253 -16.73 5.49 -3.62
C ARG A 253 -18.13 6.01 -3.92
N GLY A 254 -19.11 5.11 -4.05
CA GLY A 254 -20.53 5.46 -4.13
C GLY A 254 -20.93 6.33 -5.33
N GLN A 255 -20.14 6.36 -6.41
CA GLN A 255 -20.48 7.15 -7.59
C GLN A 255 -21.60 6.47 -8.41
N LYS A 256 -22.19 7.23 -9.34
CA LYS A 256 -23.20 6.72 -10.27
C LYS A 256 -22.67 5.50 -11.02
N GLY A 257 -23.36 4.36 -10.87
CA GLY A 257 -23.01 3.09 -11.51
C GLY A 257 -22.08 2.18 -10.70
N ASP A 258 -21.49 2.67 -9.60
CA ASP A 258 -20.59 1.86 -8.78
C ASP A 258 -21.30 0.70 -8.10
N PHE A 259 -22.54 0.90 -7.64
CA PHE A 259 -23.32 -0.18 -7.04
C PHE A 259 -23.51 -1.36 -8.02
N ASP A 260 -23.86 -1.07 -9.27
CA ASP A 260 -24.10 -2.10 -10.29
C ASP A 260 -22.79 -2.79 -10.70
N ALA A 261 -21.69 -2.03 -10.81
CA ALA A 261 -20.37 -2.58 -11.07
C ALA A 261 -19.89 -3.48 -9.92
N ALA A 262 -20.03 -3.02 -8.67
CA ALA A 262 -19.69 -3.80 -7.48
C ALA A 262 -20.50 -5.09 -7.39
N SER A 263 -21.80 -5.03 -7.66
CA SER A 263 -22.67 -6.21 -7.67
C SER A 263 -22.21 -7.25 -8.69
N LYS A 264 -21.78 -6.82 -9.89
CA LYS A 264 -21.24 -7.73 -10.93
C LYS A 264 -19.93 -8.36 -10.49
N LEU A 265 -19.01 -7.58 -9.92
CA LEU A 265 -17.73 -8.06 -9.41
C LEU A 265 -17.91 -9.06 -8.25
N LEU A 266 -18.85 -8.81 -7.34
CA LEU A 266 -19.16 -9.74 -6.24
C LEU A 266 -19.81 -11.03 -6.74
N ASN A 267 -20.71 -10.96 -7.73
CA ASN A 267 -21.24 -12.17 -8.38
C ASN A 267 -20.10 -12.97 -9.02
N GLN A 268 -19.23 -12.30 -9.80
CA GLN A 268 -18.08 -12.95 -10.42
C GLN A 268 -17.18 -13.65 -9.40
N ALA A 269 -16.83 -12.98 -8.30
CA ALA A 269 -16.02 -13.57 -7.24
C ALA A 269 -16.74 -14.75 -6.55
N SER A 270 -18.04 -14.62 -6.29
CA SER A 270 -18.88 -15.68 -5.73
C SER A 270 -18.94 -16.91 -6.65
N ASP A 271 -19.07 -16.72 -7.96
CA ASP A 271 -19.06 -17.80 -8.95
C ASP A 271 -17.71 -18.54 -9.01
N LEU A 272 -16.63 -17.87 -8.61
CA LEU A 272 -15.30 -18.44 -8.41
C LEU A 272 -15.10 -19.07 -7.02
N GLY A 273 -16.16 -19.15 -6.21
CA GLY A 273 -16.13 -19.79 -4.88
C GLY A 273 -15.73 -18.87 -3.72
N ASP A 274 -15.80 -17.54 -3.89
CA ASP A 274 -15.49 -16.60 -2.82
C ASP A 274 -16.68 -16.37 -1.88
N ASP A 275 -16.66 -17.03 -0.73
CA ASP A 275 -17.71 -16.90 0.30
C ASP A 275 -17.85 -15.49 0.86
N LYS A 276 -16.75 -14.72 0.96
CA LYS A 276 -16.81 -13.33 1.44
C LYS A 276 -17.48 -12.43 0.42
N ALA A 277 -17.25 -12.66 -0.87
CA ALA A 277 -17.97 -11.96 -1.93
C ALA A 277 -19.46 -12.30 -1.94
N LYS A 278 -19.80 -13.58 -1.77
CA LYS A 278 -21.18 -14.04 -1.64
C LYS A 278 -21.89 -13.38 -0.46
N ALA A 279 -21.26 -13.35 0.71
CA ALA A 279 -21.81 -12.72 1.90
C ALA A 279 -22.03 -11.21 1.71
N LEU A 280 -21.05 -10.50 1.12
CA LEU A 280 -21.17 -9.08 0.86
C LEU A 280 -22.26 -8.78 -0.19
N LEU A 281 -22.40 -9.61 -1.22
CA LEU A 281 -23.46 -9.47 -2.22
C LEU A 281 -24.85 -9.58 -1.57
N LEU A 282 -25.04 -10.56 -0.69
CA LEU A 282 -26.29 -10.70 0.08
C LEU A 282 -26.55 -9.46 0.95
N GLU A 283 -25.52 -8.94 1.61
CA GLU A 283 -25.64 -7.74 2.46
C GLU A 283 -26.10 -6.50 1.68
N ILE A 284 -25.53 -6.24 0.49
CA ILE A 284 -25.84 -5.04 -0.28
C ILE A 284 -27.17 -5.16 -1.04
N THR A 285 -27.61 -6.38 -1.34
CA THR A 285 -28.89 -6.62 -2.02
C THR A 285 -30.06 -6.64 -1.05
N SER A 286 -29.87 -7.06 0.21
CA SER A 286 -30.92 -7.02 1.24
C SER A 286 -31.26 -5.61 1.75
N LYS A 287 -30.43 -4.61 1.43
CA LYS A 287 -30.62 -3.21 1.84
C LYS A 287 -31.39 -2.38 0.80
N LYS A 288 -31.79 -2.98 -0.33
CA LYS A 288 -32.67 -2.37 -1.34
C LYS A 288 -34.13 -2.69 -1.04
#